data_AF-A0A838SL88-F1
#
_entry.id   AF-A0A838SL88-F1
#
_cell.length_a   1.000
_cell.length_b   1.000
_cell.length_c   1.000
_cell.angle_alpha   90.00
_cell.angle_beta   90.00
_cell.angle_gamma   90.00
#
_symmetry.space_group_name_H-M   'P 1'
#
loop_
_entity.id
_entity.type
_entity.pdbx_description
1 polymer ?
#
loop_
_entity_poly.entity_id
_entity_poly.type
_entity_poly.pdbx_seq_one_letter_code
_entity_poly.pdbx_strand_id
1 'polypeptide(L)'
;MTDDRRRRVAALTRSAGQLAGRRVPAGVLVEVTATLEAATADPAASDAVRSGRLVQPLAYAGFGPLPEAAAAVGGGDLPKKSVPTKPAPTKRAPRTVPPERAQASREARELAGAADDAQRAYEASTTQAERAATDVAQAEAVVREARDALAETQSQRREANRAQREAEVRARRAHADAAAARQRLAELDRAPGAPVSPR
;
A
#
# COMPACT_ATOMS: atom_id res chain seq x y z
N MET A 1 20.72 14.96 -14.64
CA MET A 1 20.00 13.84 -13.98
C MET A 1 19.22 14.26 -12.73
N THR A 2 19.62 15.30 -12.00
CA THR A 2 18.93 15.79 -10.79
C THR A 2 17.56 16.40 -11.06
N ASP A 3 17.35 17.07 -12.19
CA ASP A 3 16.06 17.69 -12.53
C ASP A 3 14.94 16.71 -12.86
N ASP A 4 15.24 15.61 -13.56
CA ASP A 4 14.23 14.58 -13.87
C ASP A 4 13.80 13.85 -12.58
N ARG A 5 14.77 13.58 -11.68
CA ARG A 5 14.49 13.01 -10.35
C ARG A 5 13.57 13.90 -9.52
N ARG A 6 13.87 15.21 -9.42
CA ARG A 6 13.04 16.18 -8.67
C ARG A 6 11.63 16.27 -9.24
N ARG A 7 11.48 16.27 -10.56
CA ARG A 7 10.15 16.28 -11.22
C ARG A 7 9.32 15.05 -10.87
N ARG A 8 9.92 13.86 -10.84
CA ARG A 8 9.24 12.60 -10.47
C ARG A 8 8.83 12.60 -9.00
N VAL A 9 9.71 13.03 -8.09
CA VAL A 9 9.38 13.15 -6.66
C VAL A 9 8.23 14.13 -6.44
N ALA A 10 8.26 15.30 -7.09
CA ALA A 10 7.17 16.28 -6.97
C ALA A 10 5.82 15.76 -7.51
N ALA A 11 5.84 14.91 -8.55
CA ALA A 11 4.63 14.26 -9.06
C ALA A 11 4.08 13.22 -8.07
N LEU A 12 4.96 12.42 -7.44
CA LEU A 12 4.60 11.45 -6.40
C LEU A 12 4.02 12.13 -5.16
N THR A 13 4.61 13.23 -4.69
CA THR A 13 4.07 14.01 -3.55
C THR A 13 2.68 14.55 -3.84
N ARG A 14 2.44 15.06 -5.06
CA ARG A 14 1.09 15.52 -5.47
C ARG A 14 0.08 14.38 -5.51
N SER A 15 0.47 13.21 -6.01
CA SER A 15 -0.39 12.03 -6.04
C SER A 15 -0.74 11.54 -4.62
N ALA A 16 0.24 11.53 -3.71
CA ALA A 16 0.02 11.21 -2.30
C ALA A 16 -0.98 12.17 -1.62
N GLY A 17 -0.89 13.48 -1.93
CA GLY A 17 -1.85 14.47 -1.45
C GLY A 17 -3.28 14.26 -1.96
N GLN A 18 -3.45 13.76 -3.18
CA GLN A 18 -4.76 13.43 -3.76
C GLN A 18 -5.35 12.15 -3.14
N LEU A 19 -4.52 11.14 -2.92
CA LEU A 19 -4.92 9.87 -2.29
C LEU A 19 -5.36 10.03 -0.82
N ALA A 20 -4.85 11.04 -0.12
CA ALA A 20 -5.22 11.31 1.26
C ALA A 20 -6.70 11.71 1.45
N GLY A 21 -7.44 12.05 0.38
CA GLY A 21 -8.88 12.32 0.41
C GLY A 21 -9.29 13.56 1.22
N ARG A 22 -8.34 14.33 1.75
CA ARG A 22 -8.54 15.55 2.54
C ARG A 22 -7.40 16.54 2.27
N ARG A 23 -7.61 17.81 2.60
CA ARG A 23 -6.53 18.82 2.51
C ARG A 23 -5.38 18.43 3.44
N VAL A 24 -4.24 18.10 2.84
CA VAL A 24 -2.99 17.82 3.55
C VAL A 24 -2.30 19.14 3.87
N PRO A 25 -1.89 19.40 5.12
CA PRO A 25 -1.13 20.59 5.47
C PRO A 25 0.19 20.67 4.69
N ALA A 26 0.62 21.89 4.32
CA ALA A 26 1.84 22.08 3.53
C ALA A 26 3.10 21.49 4.18
N GLY A 27 3.21 21.54 5.52
CA GLY A 27 4.33 20.94 6.26
C GLY A 27 4.44 19.43 6.07
N VAL A 28 3.30 18.73 6.01
CA VAL A 28 3.27 17.28 5.78
C VAL A 28 3.73 16.94 4.35
N LEU A 29 3.40 17.78 3.37
CA LEU A 29 3.88 17.57 1.98
C LEU A 29 5.39 17.80 1.85
N VAL A 30 5.96 18.70 2.66
CA VAL A 30 7.41 18.92 2.75
C VAL A 30 8.10 17.68 3.33
N GLU A 31 7.55 17.09 4.39
CA GLU A 31 8.08 15.86 5.01
C GLU A 31 7.99 14.64 4.08
N VAL A 32 6.88 14.49 3.34
CA VAL A 32 6.72 13.44 2.32
C VAL A 32 7.76 13.62 1.21
N THR A 33 7.99 14.85 0.79
CA THR A 33 9.00 15.16 -0.24
C THR A 33 10.40 14.79 0.25
N ALA A 34 10.77 15.18 1.48
CA ALA A 34 12.06 14.85 2.08
C ALA A 34 12.28 13.33 2.20
N THR A 35 11.23 12.58 2.57
CA THR A 35 11.26 11.12 2.68
C THR A 35 11.46 10.44 1.32
N LEU A 36 10.76 10.91 0.29
CA LEU A 36 10.92 10.41 -1.07
C LEU A 36 12.29 10.75 -1.65
N GLU A 37 12.83 11.94 -1.34
CA GLU A 37 14.19 12.29 -1.74
C GLU A 37 15.23 11.39 -1.06
N ALA A 38 15.09 11.12 0.24
CA ALA A 38 15.96 10.21 0.98
C ALA A 38 15.93 8.78 0.40
N ALA A 39 14.74 8.26 0.11
CA ALA A 39 14.57 6.94 -0.49
C ALA A 39 15.15 6.81 -1.92
N THR A 40 15.33 7.92 -2.63
CA THR A 40 16.03 7.93 -3.93
C THR A 40 17.54 8.07 -3.81
N ALA A 41 18.05 8.42 -2.62
CA ALA A 41 19.48 8.62 -2.35
C ALA A 41 20.10 7.44 -1.59
N ASP A 42 19.32 6.74 -0.77
CA ASP A 42 19.75 5.61 0.07
C ASP A 42 18.87 4.35 -0.17
N PRO A 43 19.47 3.22 -0.59
CA PRO A 43 18.76 1.96 -0.73
C PRO A 43 18.04 1.48 0.54
N ALA A 44 18.62 1.68 1.73
CA ALA A 44 18.00 1.25 2.99
C ALA A 44 16.74 2.09 3.30
N ALA A 45 16.78 3.40 3.03
CA ALA A 45 15.61 4.27 3.09
C ALA A 45 14.53 3.88 2.06
N SER A 46 14.93 3.39 0.89
CA SER A 46 14.00 2.89 -0.15
C SER A 46 13.19 1.68 0.32
N ASP A 47 13.85 0.71 0.95
CA ASP A 47 13.21 -0.48 1.47
C ASP A 47 12.28 -0.15 2.65
N ALA A 48 12.67 0.81 3.49
CA ALA A 48 11.83 1.31 4.57
C ALA A 48 10.55 1.99 4.05
N VAL A 49 10.63 2.80 2.98
CA VAL A 49 9.43 3.38 2.32
C VAL A 49 8.57 2.28 1.69
N ARG A 50 9.16 1.30 1.01
CA ARG A 50 8.44 0.18 0.38
C ARG A 50 7.69 -0.69 1.39
N SER A 51 8.19 -0.78 2.63
CA SER A 51 7.54 -1.51 3.71
C SER A 51 6.21 -0.89 4.19
N GLY A 52 5.97 0.40 3.87
CA GLY A 52 4.76 1.12 4.28
C GLY A 52 4.64 1.41 5.78
N ARG A 53 5.70 1.20 6.57
CA ARG A 53 5.68 1.28 8.06
C ARG A 53 6.58 2.37 8.64
N LEU A 54 6.68 3.52 8.00
CA LEU A 54 7.45 4.64 8.53
C LEU A 54 6.67 5.35 9.65
N VAL A 55 7.22 5.33 10.86
CA VAL A 55 6.68 6.05 12.04
C VAL A 55 7.19 7.49 12.15
N GLN A 56 8.23 7.85 11.38
CA GLN A 56 8.81 9.19 11.30
C GLN A 56 9.29 9.48 9.86
N PRO A 57 9.26 10.76 9.43
CA PRO A 57 9.77 11.15 8.12
C PRO A 57 11.30 10.98 8.06
N LEU A 58 11.79 10.48 6.92
CA LEU A 58 13.23 10.34 6.66
C LEU A 58 13.72 11.62 5.99
N ALA A 59 14.80 12.22 6.49
CA ALA A 59 15.44 13.36 5.88
C ALA A 59 16.91 13.03 5.59
N TYR A 60 17.31 13.10 4.33
CA TYR A 60 18.71 12.92 3.93
C TYR A 60 19.44 14.25 4.05
N ALA A 61 20.15 14.46 5.16
CA ALA A 61 21.16 15.51 5.27
C ALA A 61 22.42 15.03 4.55
N GLY A 62 22.64 15.50 3.32
CA GLY A 62 23.76 15.06 2.50
C GLY A 62 25.11 15.53 3.03
N PHE A 63 25.65 14.87 4.05
CA PHE A 63 27.07 14.79 4.44
C PHE A 63 27.20 13.62 5.44
N GLY A 64 27.78 12.49 5.04
CA GLY A 64 28.05 11.35 5.95
C GLY A 64 29.31 11.55 6.81
N PRO A 65 29.72 10.60 7.67
CA PRO A 65 28.99 9.47 8.27
C PRO A 65 28.99 9.50 9.82
N LEU A 66 28.02 8.85 10.47
CA LEU A 66 28.19 8.34 11.83
C LEU A 66 27.80 6.86 11.84
N PRO A 67 28.74 5.93 12.07
CA PRO A 67 28.42 4.52 12.24
C PRO A 67 28.04 4.30 13.70
N GLU A 68 26.78 3.99 13.99
CA GLU A 68 26.45 3.39 15.29
C GLU A 68 25.12 2.62 15.21
N ALA A 69 25.23 1.35 14.86
CA ALA A 69 24.54 0.22 15.52
C ALA A 69 24.84 -1.08 14.74
N ALA A 70 26.11 -1.49 14.70
CA ALA A 70 26.48 -2.87 14.39
C ALA A 70 26.82 -3.58 15.70
N ALA A 71 25.79 -4.08 16.38
CA ALA A 71 25.94 -5.09 17.42
C ALA A 71 25.84 -6.47 16.76
N ALA A 72 26.98 -7.02 16.34
CA ALA A 72 27.13 -8.46 16.11
C ALA A 72 28.60 -8.84 16.34
N VAL A 73 28.81 -9.46 17.50
CA VAL A 73 30.06 -9.99 18.05
C VAL A 73 30.35 -11.38 17.45
N GLY A 74 31.62 -11.65 17.14
CA GLY A 74 32.20 -12.99 16.98
C GLY A 74 33.20 -13.03 15.83
N GLY A 75 34.49 -13.36 15.98
CA GLY A 75 35.25 -13.90 17.10
C GLY A 75 36.30 -14.87 16.55
N GLY A 76 37.60 -14.51 16.64
CA GLY A 76 38.77 -15.40 16.59
C GLY A 76 39.12 -16.02 15.22
N ASP A 77 40.34 -16.45 14.92
CA ASP A 77 41.67 -16.27 15.52
C ASP A 77 42.68 -16.78 14.47
N LEU A 78 43.89 -16.21 14.44
CA LEU A 78 45.02 -16.67 13.63
C LEU A 78 45.88 -17.65 14.44
N PRO A 79 46.61 -18.57 13.79
CA PRO A 79 48.00 -18.74 14.24
C PRO A 79 49.03 -18.86 13.10
N LYS A 80 50.19 -18.26 13.38
CA LYS A 80 51.49 -18.37 12.69
C LYS A 80 52.32 -19.51 13.33
N LYS A 81 53.05 -20.33 12.55
CA LYS A 81 54.50 -20.64 12.75
C LYS A 81 55.13 -21.62 11.71
N SER A 82 55.93 -21.04 10.79
CA SER A 82 57.32 -21.31 10.36
C SER A 82 58.08 -22.68 10.56
N VAL A 83 58.44 -23.30 9.40
CA VAL A 83 59.74 -23.86 8.85
C VAL A 83 60.48 -25.10 9.45
N PRO A 84 61.49 -25.77 8.74
CA PRO A 84 61.82 -25.94 7.29
C PRO A 84 62.36 -27.35 6.83
N THR A 85 62.55 -27.55 5.49
CA THR A 85 63.72 -28.18 4.77
C THR A 85 63.51 -29.47 3.90
N LYS A 86 63.55 -29.27 2.56
CA LYS A 86 64.14 -30.01 1.37
C LYS A 86 64.25 -31.56 1.30
N PRO A 87 64.41 -32.20 0.10
CA PRO A 87 64.65 -31.66 -1.26
C PRO A 87 63.72 -32.15 -2.39
N ALA A 88 63.80 -31.48 -3.53
CA ALA A 88 63.01 -31.68 -4.76
C ALA A 88 63.35 -32.97 -5.52
N PRO A 89 62.41 -33.42 -6.39
CA PRO A 89 62.78 -33.85 -7.72
C PRO A 89 61.99 -33.15 -8.84
N THR A 90 62.73 -32.84 -9.91
CA THR A 90 62.27 -32.64 -11.30
C THR A 90 61.31 -31.49 -11.59
N LYS A 91 61.91 -30.35 -11.98
CA LYS A 91 61.25 -29.29 -12.76
C LYS A 91 60.73 -29.85 -14.08
N ARG A 92 59.44 -30.16 -14.16
CA ARG A 92 58.71 -30.03 -15.42
C ARG A 92 58.62 -28.54 -15.73
N ALA A 93 59.09 -28.13 -16.90
CA ALA A 93 58.93 -26.77 -17.38
C ALA A 93 57.44 -26.35 -17.27
N PRO A 94 57.12 -25.15 -16.75
CA PRO A 94 55.75 -24.67 -16.77
C PRO A 94 55.34 -24.58 -18.24
N ARG A 95 54.32 -25.35 -18.64
CA ARG A 95 53.63 -25.12 -19.91
C ARG A 95 53.00 -23.74 -19.82
N THR A 96 53.68 -22.73 -20.35
CA THR A 96 53.12 -21.40 -20.54
C THR A 96 51.92 -21.56 -21.45
N VAL A 97 50.71 -21.52 -20.89
CA VAL A 97 49.50 -21.34 -21.68
C VAL A 97 49.71 -20.08 -22.51
N PRO A 98 49.52 -20.13 -23.84
CA PRO A 98 49.60 -18.94 -24.67
C PRO A 98 48.69 -17.85 -24.08
N PRO A 99 49.15 -16.59 -23.98
CA PRO A 99 48.39 -15.51 -23.34
C PRO A 99 46.97 -15.36 -23.94
N GLU A 100 46.82 -15.64 -25.24
CA GLU A 100 45.54 -15.67 -25.94
C GLU A 100 44.53 -16.69 -25.36
N ARG A 101 44.99 -17.89 -24.99
CA ARG A 101 44.12 -18.91 -24.38
C ARG A 101 43.70 -18.53 -22.96
N ALA A 102 44.58 -17.85 -22.22
CA ALA A 102 44.26 -17.36 -20.89
C ALA A 102 43.25 -16.19 -20.95
N GLN A 103 43.36 -15.32 -21.95
CA GLN A 103 42.42 -14.23 -22.20
C GLN A 103 41.06 -14.75 -22.65
N ALA A 104 41.02 -15.64 -23.64
CA ALA A 104 39.78 -16.28 -24.10
C ALA A 104 39.06 -17.04 -22.96
N SER A 105 39.82 -17.69 -22.06
CA SER A 105 39.23 -18.35 -20.89
C SER A 105 38.67 -17.37 -19.85
N ARG A 106 39.22 -16.15 -19.74
CA ARG A 106 38.68 -15.11 -18.86
C ARG A 106 37.40 -14.54 -19.45
N GLU A 107 37.44 -14.17 -20.72
CA GLU A 107 36.29 -13.65 -21.47
C GLU A 107 35.12 -14.65 -21.45
N ALA A 108 35.38 -15.94 -21.67
CA ALA A 108 34.34 -16.97 -21.58
C ALA A 108 33.71 -17.08 -20.18
N ARG A 109 34.50 -16.91 -19.11
CA ARG A 109 33.98 -16.91 -17.72
C ARG A 109 33.19 -15.65 -17.41
N GLU A 110 33.63 -14.51 -17.90
CA GLU A 110 32.93 -13.24 -17.75
C GLU A 110 31.59 -13.26 -18.48
N LEU A 111 31.56 -13.76 -19.73
CA LEU A 111 30.33 -13.94 -20.50
C LEU A 111 29.37 -14.94 -19.85
N ALA A 112 29.89 -16.06 -19.33
CA ALA A 112 29.07 -17.03 -18.60
C ALA A 112 28.46 -16.40 -17.34
N GLY A 113 29.26 -15.67 -16.57
CA GLY A 113 28.77 -14.94 -15.39
C GLY A 113 27.70 -13.91 -15.73
N ALA A 114 27.90 -13.13 -16.80
CA ALA A 114 26.93 -12.16 -17.28
C ALA A 114 25.62 -12.82 -17.77
N ALA A 115 25.70 -13.98 -18.43
CA ALA A 115 24.53 -14.75 -18.83
C ALA A 115 23.74 -15.27 -17.62
N ASP A 116 24.44 -15.80 -16.61
CA ASP A 116 23.83 -16.27 -15.37
C ASP A 116 23.17 -15.11 -14.59
N ASP A 117 23.81 -13.94 -14.54
CA ASP A 117 23.24 -12.72 -13.95
C ASP A 117 21.98 -12.26 -14.70
N ALA A 118 22.02 -12.26 -16.03
CA ALA A 118 20.89 -11.89 -16.87
C ALA A 118 19.71 -12.87 -16.67
N GLN A 119 19.99 -14.17 -16.57
CA GLN A 119 18.97 -15.19 -16.30
C GLN A 119 18.32 -14.99 -14.93
N ARG A 120 19.13 -14.75 -13.88
CA ARG A 120 18.60 -14.45 -12.53
C ARG A 120 17.74 -13.18 -12.52
N ALA A 121 18.17 -12.13 -13.22
CA ALA A 121 17.41 -10.89 -13.33
C ALA A 121 16.07 -11.11 -14.05
N TYR A 122 16.07 -11.92 -15.11
CA TYR A 122 14.86 -12.30 -15.82
C TYR A 122 13.89 -13.07 -14.92
N GLU A 123 14.35 -14.12 -14.23
CA GLU A 123 13.53 -14.93 -13.33
C GLU A 123 12.94 -14.10 -12.18
N ALA A 124 13.74 -13.20 -11.60
CA ALA A 124 13.29 -12.29 -10.56
C ALA A 124 12.20 -11.32 -11.08
N SER A 125 12.39 -10.77 -12.28
CA SER A 125 11.42 -9.89 -12.94
C SER A 125 10.10 -10.63 -13.23
N THR A 126 10.18 -11.85 -13.75
CA THR A 126 9.00 -12.69 -14.02
C THR A 126 8.24 -13.01 -12.73
N THR A 127 8.94 -13.42 -11.68
CA THR A 127 8.35 -13.67 -10.36
C THR A 127 7.67 -12.41 -9.81
N GLN A 128 8.29 -11.24 -9.97
CA GLN A 128 7.71 -9.96 -9.56
C GLN A 128 6.45 -9.63 -10.37
N ALA A 129 6.45 -9.86 -11.67
CA ALA A 129 5.30 -9.63 -12.53
C ALA A 129 4.11 -10.54 -12.17
N GLU A 130 4.36 -11.82 -11.86
CA GLU A 130 3.34 -12.77 -11.42
C GLU A 130 2.70 -12.37 -10.08
N ARG A 131 3.52 -11.92 -9.13
CA ARG A 131 3.04 -11.38 -7.85
C ARG A 131 2.18 -10.14 -8.06
N ALA A 132 2.67 -9.18 -8.86
CA ALA A 132 1.91 -7.98 -9.18
C ALA A 132 0.58 -8.30 -9.89
N ALA A 133 0.56 -9.28 -10.79
CA ALA A 133 -0.68 -9.73 -11.44
C ALA A 133 -1.67 -10.33 -10.45
N THR A 134 -1.18 -11.12 -9.48
CA THR A 134 -1.99 -11.67 -8.39
C THR A 134 -2.56 -10.57 -7.51
N ASP A 135 -1.75 -9.59 -7.12
CA ASP A 135 -2.17 -8.45 -6.30
C ASP A 135 -3.25 -7.62 -7.01
N VAL A 136 -3.11 -7.40 -8.33
CA VAL A 136 -4.13 -6.72 -9.15
C VAL A 136 -5.43 -7.51 -9.16
N ALA A 137 -5.39 -8.82 -9.40
CA ALA A 137 -6.58 -9.66 -9.41
C ALA A 137 -7.30 -9.66 -8.05
N GLN A 138 -6.55 -9.67 -6.95
CA GLN A 138 -7.11 -9.56 -5.59
C GLN A 138 -7.74 -8.19 -5.36
N ALA A 139 -7.08 -7.10 -5.75
CA ALA A 139 -7.62 -5.76 -5.62
C ALA A 139 -8.91 -5.58 -6.44
N GLU A 140 -8.97 -6.15 -7.65
CA GLU A 140 -10.18 -6.13 -8.47
C GLU A 140 -11.34 -6.91 -7.85
N ALA A 141 -11.06 -8.06 -7.21
CA ALA A 141 -12.06 -8.83 -6.48
C ALA A 141 -12.63 -8.02 -5.30
N VAL A 142 -11.77 -7.37 -4.52
CA VAL A 142 -12.18 -6.48 -3.40
C VAL A 142 -13.05 -5.32 -3.91
N VAL A 143 -12.66 -4.71 -5.03
CA VAL A 143 -13.45 -3.61 -5.64
C VAL A 143 -14.82 -4.10 -6.10
N ARG A 144 -14.91 -5.32 -6.64
CA ARG A 144 -16.19 -5.92 -7.05
C ARG A 144 -17.09 -6.16 -5.84
N GLU A 145 -16.58 -6.81 -4.80
CA GLU A 145 -17.32 -7.05 -3.56
C GLU A 145 -17.81 -5.75 -2.91
N ALA A 146 -16.97 -4.71 -2.86
CA ALA A 146 -17.35 -3.41 -2.34
C ALA A 146 -18.49 -2.75 -3.15
N ARG A 147 -18.52 -2.94 -4.48
CA ARG A 147 -19.59 -2.44 -5.35
C ARG A 147 -20.90 -3.18 -5.10
N ASP A 148 -20.84 -4.49 -4.93
CA ASP A 148 -22.01 -5.32 -4.65
C ASP A 148 -22.61 -4.95 -3.27
N ALA A 149 -21.77 -4.81 -2.25
CA ALA A 149 -22.18 -4.36 -0.92
C ALA A 149 -22.80 -2.95 -0.93
N LEU A 150 -22.25 -2.03 -1.75
CA LEU A 150 -22.81 -0.69 -1.93
C LEU A 150 -24.19 -0.75 -2.60
N ALA A 151 -24.34 -1.57 -3.65
CA ALA A 151 -25.61 -1.74 -4.35
C ALA A 151 -26.71 -2.28 -3.42
N GLU A 152 -26.37 -3.28 -2.60
CA GLU A 152 -27.25 -3.85 -1.59
C GLU A 152 -27.67 -2.83 -0.54
N THR A 153 -26.70 -2.13 0.06
CA THR A 153 -26.97 -1.07 1.06
C THR A 153 -27.85 0.05 0.48
N GLN A 154 -27.63 0.42 -0.79
CA GLN A 154 -28.48 1.39 -1.47
C GLN A 154 -29.91 0.87 -1.69
N SER A 155 -30.08 -0.42 -1.96
CA SER A 155 -31.38 -1.08 -2.08
C SER A 155 -32.13 -1.02 -0.75
N GLN A 156 -31.49 -1.47 0.33
CA GLN A 156 -32.03 -1.41 1.69
C GLN A 156 -32.43 0.01 2.09
N ARG A 157 -31.60 1.01 1.77
CA ARG A 157 -31.93 2.43 2.02
C ARG A 157 -33.17 2.87 1.25
N ARG A 158 -33.32 2.47 -0.02
CA ARG A 158 -34.51 2.80 -0.83
C ARG A 158 -35.76 2.17 -0.23
N GLU A 159 -35.69 0.93 0.20
CA GLU A 159 -36.79 0.22 0.85
C GLU A 159 -37.17 0.87 2.18
N ALA A 160 -36.19 1.15 3.05
CA ALA A 160 -36.42 1.82 4.32
C ALA A 160 -37.08 3.20 4.14
N ASN A 161 -36.62 3.99 3.16
CA ASN A 161 -37.24 5.27 2.83
C ASN A 161 -38.69 5.12 2.34
N ARG A 162 -38.99 4.07 1.58
CA ARG A 162 -40.35 3.78 1.13
C ARG A 162 -41.23 3.41 2.31
N ALA A 163 -40.77 2.50 3.16
CA ALA A 163 -41.48 2.08 4.37
C ALA A 163 -41.74 3.25 5.33
N GLN A 164 -40.77 4.15 5.50
CA GLN A 164 -40.94 5.39 6.28
C GLN A 164 -42.05 6.26 5.71
N ARG A 165 -42.01 6.57 4.40
CA ARG A 165 -43.04 7.40 3.75
C ARG A 165 -44.43 6.79 3.87
N GLU A 166 -44.55 5.48 3.71
CA GLU A 166 -45.81 4.77 3.88
C GLU A 166 -46.31 4.85 5.34
N ALA A 167 -45.41 4.70 6.31
CA ALA A 167 -45.74 4.84 7.73
C ALA A 167 -46.20 6.28 8.06
N GLU A 168 -45.55 7.31 7.52
CA GLU A 168 -45.95 8.71 7.68
C GLU A 168 -47.35 8.96 7.09
N VAL A 169 -47.65 8.43 5.90
CA VAL A 169 -48.98 8.54 5.29
C VAL A 169 -50.04 7.84 6.14
N ARG A 170 -49.76 6.62 6.63
CA ARG A 170 -50.66 5.89 7.53
C ARG A 170 -50.91 6.66 8.83
N ALA A 171 -49.86 7.19 9.45
CA ALA A 171 -49.97 7.98 10.67
C ALA A 171 -50.82 9.25 10.47
N ARG A 172 -50.62 9.98 9.35
CA ARG A 172 -51.43 11.16 9.01
C ARG A 172 -52.90 10.82 8.82
N ARG A 173 -53.20 9.72 8.12
CA ARG A 173 -54.59 9.24 7.94
C ARG A 173 -55.23 8.87 9.27
N ALA A 174 -54.56 8.04 10.08
CA ALA A 174 -55.05 7.66 11.39
C ALA A 174 -55.30 8.87 12.30
N HIS A 175 -54.44 9.89 12.24
CA HIS A 175 -54.63 11.14 12.98
C HIS A 175 -55.86 11.91 12.49
N ALA A 176 -56.07 12.01 11.17
CA ALA A 176 -57.24 12.66 10.59
C ALA A 176 -58.54 11.93 10.95
N ASP A 177 -58.55 10.59 10.86
CA ASP A 177 -59.69 9.75 11.21
C ASP A 177 -60.05 9.89 12.70
N ALA A 178 -59.03 9.91 13.58
CA ALA A 178 -59.22 10.14 15.00
C ALA A 178 -59.77 11.54 15.30
N ALA A 179 -59.31 12.58 14.60
CA ALA A 179 -59.83 13.94 14.74
C ALA A 179 -61.31 14.03 14.29
N ALA A 180 -61.65 13.42 13.15
CA ALA A 180 -63.02 13.38 12.65
C ALA A 180 -63.95 12.60 13.60
N ALA A 181 -63.50 11.48 14.16
CA ALA A 181 -64.26 10.72 15.16
C ALA A 181 -64.53 11.54 16.42
N ARG A 182 -63.53 12.28 16.92
CA ARG A 182 -63.69 13.19 18.08
C ARG A 182 -64.68 14.32 17.81
N GLN A 183 -64.66 14.91 16.60
CA GLN A 183 -65.61 15.94 16.22
C GLN A 183 -67.05 15.41 16.21
N ARG A 184 -67.28 14.22 15.62
CA ARG A 184 -68.60 13.57 15.62
C ARG A 184 -69.11 13.27 17.02
N LEU A 185 -68.24 12.79 17.92
CA LEU A 185 -68.62 12.58 19.32
C LEU A 185 -69.04 13.89 19.99
N ALA A 186 -68.28 14.97 19.80
CA ALA A 186 -68.61 16.28 20.35
C ALA A 186 -69.91 16.88 19.77
N GLU A 187 -70.24 16.58 18.51
CA GLU A 187 -71.52 16.95 17.89
C GLU A 187 -72.70 16.19 18.51
N LEU A 188 -72.54 14.88 18.73
CA LEU A 188 -73.55 14.04 19.39
C LEU A 188 -73.79 14.48 20.84
N ASP A 189 -72.73 14.80 21.58
CA ASP A 189 -72.83 15.30 22.96
C ASP A 189 -73.50 16.69 23.03
N ARG A 190 -73.36 17.51 21.97
CA ARG A 190 -74.01 18.83 21.89
C ARG A 190 -75.47 18.77 21.53
N ALA A 191 -75.98 17.70 20.90
CA ALA A 191 -77.38 17.57 20.56
C ALA A 191 -78.17 17.17 21.82
N PRO A 192 -78.80 18.10 22.56
CA PRO A 192 -79.56 17.76 23.74
C PRO A 192 -80.82 17.02 23.27
N GLY A 193 -81.24 16.00 24.01
CA GLY A 193 -82.38 15.16 23.67
C GLY A 193 -83.56 15.96 23.11
N ALA A 194 -84.02 15.55 21.93
CA ALA A 194 -85.30 16.02 21.39
C ALA A 194 -86.37 15.84 22.48
N PRO A 195 -87.20 16.87 22.76
CA PRO A 195 -88.22 16.76 23.79
C PRO A 195 -89.18 15.63 23.40
N VAL A 196 -89.20 14.58 24.22
CA VAL A 196 -90.20 13.53 24.14
C VAL A 196 -91.51 14.17 24.58
N SER A 197 -92.37 14.54 23.63
CA SER A 197 -93.69 15.09 23.91
C SER A 197 -94.53 14.06 24.68
N PRO A 198 -95.02 14.36 25.90
CA PRO A 198 -96.02 13.53 26.55
C PRO A 198 -97.38 13.72 25.87
N ARG A 199 -98.10 12.61 25.71
CA ARG A 199 -99.46 12.52 25.17
C ARG A 199 -100.49 13.14 26.11
#